data_AF-A0A2D6MDP4-F1
#
_entry.id   AF-A0A2D6MDP4-F1
#
_cell.length_a   1.000
_cell.length_b   1.000
_cell.length_c   1.000
_cell.angle_alpha   90.00
_cell.angle_beta   90.00
_cell.angle_gamma   90.00
#
_symmetry.space_group_name_H-M   'P 1'
#
loop_
_entity.id
_entity.type
_entity.pdbx_description
1 polymer ?
#
loop_
_entity_poly.entity_id
_entity_poly.type
_entity_poly.pdbx_seq_one_letter_code
_entity_poly.pdbx_strand_id
1 'polypeptide(L)' 'MKVGDLVKNLDALDRCDLGLIVKVKPPSADDWLSRYLVQWLDPPEGRAGTSWNSDKWLEKV' A
#
# COMPACT_ATOMS: atom_id res chain seq x y z
N MET A 1 -6.21 -7.69 4.42
CA MET A 1 -6.17 -6.32 4.98
C MET A 1 -7.41 -5.55 4.54
N LYS A 2 -7.75 -4.44 5.20
CA LYS A 2 -8.92 -3.60 4.94
C LYS A 2 -8.59 -2.11 5.07
N VAL A 3 -9.51 -1.24 4.63
CA VAL A 3 -9.41 0.21 4.86
C VAL A 3 -9.24 0.50 6.35
N GLY A 4 -8.29 1.37 6.68
CA GLY A 4 -7.92 1.74 8.04
C GLY A 4 -6.87 0.83 8.69
N ASP A 5 -6.46 -0.27 8.05
CA ASP A 5 -5.32 -1.05 8.54
C ASP A 5 -4.02 -0.26 8.31
N LEU A 6 -3.19 -0.20 9.35
CA LEU A 6 -1.80 0.26 9.26
C LEU A 6 -0.95 -0.88 8.69
N VAL A 7 -0.10 -0.57 7.72
CA VAL A 7 0.71 -1.54 7.00
C VAL A 7 2.15 -1.07 6.85
N LYS A 8 3.07 -2.02 6.89
CA LYS A 8 4.47 -1.84 6.48
C LYS A 8 4.66 -2.32 5.06
N ASN A 9 5.50 -1.62 4.30
CA ASN A 9 5.97 -2.10 3.02
C ASN A 9 7.17 -3.03 3.22
N LEU A 10 7.02 -4.29 2.82
CA LEU A 10 8.08 -5.30 2.84
C LEU A 10 9.05 -5.12 1.67
N ASP A 11 8.60 -4.51 0.57
CA ASP A 11 9.39 -4.30 -0.64
C ASP A 11 9.34 -2.82 -1.04
N ALA A 12 10.24 -2.04 -0.45
CA ALA A 12 10.26 -0.58 -0.52
C ALA A 12 10.80 -0.07 -1.88
N LEU A 13 10.28 -0.55 -3.01
CA LEU A 13 10.59 -0.01 -4.34
C LEU A 13 10.26 1.49 -4.44
N ASP A 14 9.19 1.92 -3.77
CA ASP A 14 8.82 3.32 -3.59
C ASP A 14 9.52 3.99 -2.39
N ARG A 15 10.32 3.23 -1.64
CA ARG A 15 11.04 3.62 -0.41
C ARG A 15 10.13 4.12 0.71
N CYS A 16 8.85 3.77 0.66
CA CYS A 16 7.90 4.14 1.71
C CYS A 16 7.78 2.98 2.70
N ASP A 17 7.98 3.24 4.00
CA ASP A 17 8.04 2.17 5.01
C ASP A 17 6.68 1.89 5.65
N LEU A 18 5.95 2.92 6.09
CA LEU A 18 4.73 2.78 6.87
C LEU A 18 3.57 3.52 6.20
N GLY A 19 2.40 2.90 6.12
CA GLY A 19 1.24 3.51 5.47
C GLY A 19 -0.10 3.02 5.99
N LEU A 20 -1.16 3.71 5.58
CA LEU A 20 -2.54 3.40 5.92
C LEU A 20 -3.29 2.98 4.65
N ILE A 21 -4.01 1.86 4.70
CA ILE A 21 -4.89 1.50 3.57
C ILE A 21 -6.09 2.45 3.55
N VAL A 22 -6.25 3.19 2.46
CA VAL A 22 -7.35 4.14 2.27
C VAL A 22 -8.40 3.66 1.27
N LYS A 23 -8.05 2.70 0.40
CA LYS A 23 -8.99 2.10 -0.56
C LYS A 23 -8.61 0.67 -0.89
N VAL A 24 -9.61 -0.18 -1.13
CA VAL A 24 -9.45 -1.56 -1.57
C VAL A 24 -10.25 -1.76 -2.86
N LYS A 25 -9.60 -2.25 -3.93
CA LYS A 25 -10.32 -2.64 -5.15
C LYS A 25 -11.16 -3.90 -4.88
N PRO A 26 -12.36 -4.00 -5.50
CA PRO A 26 -13.07 -5.28 -5.53
C PRO A 26 -12.19 -6.33 -6.24
N PRO A 27 -12.29 -7.61 -5.87
CA PRO A 27 -11.55 -8.67 -6.53
C PRO A 27 -12.01 -8.77 -8.00
N SER A 28 -11.20 -8.24 -8.92
CA SER A 28 -11.27 -8.56 -10.34
C SER A 28 -10.20 -9.61 -10.67
N ALA A 29 -10.47 -10.48 -11.63
CA ALA A 29 -9.57 -11.58 -11.98
C ALA A 29 -8.19 -11.11 -12.49
N ASP A 30 -8.08 -9.87 -12.99
CA ASP A 30 -6.91 -9.39 -13.72
C ASP A 30 -5.97 -8.45 -12.94
N ASP A 31 -6.35 -7.93 -11.76
CA ASP A 31 -5.57 -6.87 -11.06
C ASP A 31 -5.31 -7.18 -9.57
N TRP A 32 -4.89 -8.41 -9.29
CA TRP A 32 -4.55 -8.86 -7.94
C TRP A 32 -3.26 -8.21 -7.40
N LEU A 33 -2.37 -7.73 -8.27
CA LEU A 33 -1.07 -7.13 -7.93
C LEU A 33 -1.15 -5.67 -7.43
N SER A 34 -2.32 -5.03 -7.44
CA SER A 34 -2.46 -3.62 -7.05
C SER A 34 -3.83 -3.34 -6.42
N ARG A 35 -4.17 -4.15 -5.41
CA ARG A 35 -5.48 -4.17 -4.76
C ARG A 35 -5.67 -3.06 -3.73
N TYR A 36 -4.61 -2.60 -3.08
CA TYR A 36 -4.67 -1.70 -1.93
C TYR A 36 -4.08 -0.35 -2.29
N LEU A 37 -4.84 0.73 -2.14
CA LEU A 37 -4.28 2.08 -2.18
C LEU A 37 -3.81 2.41 -0.77
N VAL A 38 -2.51 2.66 -0.64
CA VAL A 38 -1.87 2.99 0.62
C VAL A 38 -1.52 4.48 0.61
N GLN A 39 -1.84 5.16 1.70
CA GLN A 39 -1.32 6.49 2.00
C GLN A 39 -0.11 6.34 2.91
N TRP A 40 1.06 6.78 2.45
CA TRP A 40 2.31 6.64 3.18
C TRP A 40 2.46 7.73 4.24
N LEU A 41 2.93 7.32 5.41
CA LEU A 41 3.28 8.20 6.51
C LEU A 41 4.74 8.60 6.33
N ASP A 42 4.97 9.89 6.12
CA ASP A 42 6.30 10.46 5.88
C ASP A 42 7.05 9.84 4.67
N PRO A 43 6.47 9.91 3.45
CA PRO A 43 7.13 9.40 2.26
C PRO A 43 8.43 10.19 2.00
N PRO A 44 9.49 9.55 1.47
CA PRO A 44 10.71 10.26 1.08
C PRO A 44 10.44 11.40 0.10
N GLU A 45 11.28 12.42 0.14
CA GLU A 45 11.15 13.59 -0.74
C GLU A 45 11.09 13.17 -2.22
N GLY A 46 10.14 13.74 -2.96
CA GLY A 46 9.91 13.42 -4.38
C GLY A 46 9.14 12.12 -4.64
N ARG A 47 8.68 11.41 -3.60
CA ARG A 47 7.77 10.26 -3.75
C ARG A 47 6.31 10.68 -3.64
N ALA A 48 5.44 9.93 -4.31
CA ALA A 48 4.01 10.10 -4.17
C ALA A 48 3.58 9.70 -2.75
N GLY A 49 2.78 10.54 -2.09
CA GLY A 49 2.22 10.23 -0.78
C GLY A 49 1.20 9.09 -0.77
N THR A 50 0.83 8.58 -1.95
CA THR A 50 -0.03 7.40 -2.10
C THR A 50 0.47 6.52 -3.24
N SER A 51 0.43 5.20 -3.06
CA SER A 51 0.68 4.23 -4.16
C SER A 51 -0.27 3.03 -4.07
N TRP A 52 -0.58 2.44 -5.24
CA TRP A 52 -1.28 1.17 -5.30
C TRP A 52 -0.30 0.03 -5.05
N ASN A 53 -0.73 -0.94 -4.25
CA ASN A 53 0.15 -1.95 -3.68
C ASN A 53 -0.61 -3.29 -3.51
N SER A 54 0.12 -4.37 -3.22
CA SER A 54 -0.43 -5.73 -3.08
C SER A 54 -0.19 -6.30 -1.69
N ASP A 55 -0.97 -7.31 -1.33
CA ASP A 55 -0.75 -8.10 -0.11
C ASP A 55 0.56 -8.86 -0.11
N LYS A 56 1.19 -9.08 -1.27
CA LYS A 56 2.54 -9.65 -1.35
C LYS A 56 3.61 -8.75 -0.73
N TRP A 57 3.42 -7.44 -0.79
CA TRP A 57 4.40 -6.45 -0.35
C TRP A 57 3.97 -5.71 0.92
N LEU A 58 2.79 -5.98 1.45
CA LEU A 58 2.28 -5.31 2.63
C LEU A 58 2.13 -6.29 3.79
N GLU A 59 2.67 -5.91 4.94
CA GLU A 59 2.43 -6.59 6.21
C GLU A 59 1.59 -5.69 7.10
N LYS A 60 0.51 -6.23 7.67
CA LYS A 60 -0.29 -5.50 8.65
C LYS A 60 0.47 -5.37 9.98
N VAL A 61 0.48 -4.17 10.54
CA VAL A 61 0.99 -3.87 11.89
C VAL A 61 -0.07 -4.21 12.95
#